data_AF-A0A7S1GXP3-F1
#
_entry.id   AF-A0A7S1GXP3-F1
#
_cell.length_a   1.000
_cell.length_b   1.000
_cell.length_c   1.000
_cell.angle_alpha   90.00
_cell.angle_beta   90.00
_cell.angle_gamma   90.00
#
_symmetry.space_group_name_H-M   'P 1'
#
loop_
_entity.id
_entity.type
_entity.pdbx_description
1 polymer ?
#
loop_
_entity_poly.entity_id
_entity_poly.type
_entity_poly.pdbx_seq_one_letter_code
_entity_poly.pdbx_strand_id
1 'polypeptide(L)'
;SAIVDRCLSQSACSSYPSAWVPPGFCASSYATGLSGARGLFLDASLTNGDLLVVARGYNPPAVVAVWGSGDAERATIAQQSGLNHGVTVAEMEGGGGYFLYASSSDAVYRWPYTPGQRTDLGTGEMMITGIDKDSNGNRQGGHATRTLMLDMQGRLYVSVGSVGNIDGDSYRSRIRRFSGARAAGAVSVVEFSVGEVFADGVRNEVGLA
;
A
#
# COMPACT_ATOMS: atom_id res chain seq x y z
N SER A 1 15.87 -29.49 9.40
CA SER A 1 14.43 -29.29 9.59
C SER A 1 13.83 -29.05 8.21
N ALA A 2 13.02 -29.99 7.71
CA ALA A 2 12.53 -29.94 6.34
C ALA A 2 11.50 -28.80 6.20
N ILE A 3 11.68 -27.95 5.20
CA ILE A 3 10.62 -27.07 4.72
C ILE A 3 9.52 -28.00 4.22
N VAL A 4 8.45 -28.12 4.97
CA VAL A 4 7.26 -28.83 4.52
C VAL A 4 6.68 -27.95 3.42
N ASP A 5 6.90 -28.38 2.18
CA ASP A 5 6.31 -27.81 0.98
C ASP A 5 4.80 -28.04 1.04
N ARG A 6 4.10 -27.19 1.81
CA ARG A 6 2.64 -27.09 1.80
C ARG A 6 2.21 -26.21 0.63
N CYS A 7 2.70 -26.49 -0.57
CA CYS A 7 1.87 -26.31 -1.75
C CYS A 7 0.69 -27.26 -1.55
N LEU A 8 -0.41 -26.68 -1.07
CA LEU A 8 -1.73 -27.31 -0.93
C LEU A 8 -1.91 -28.30 -2.08
N SER A 9 -2.20 -29.56 -1.73
CA SER A 9 -2.68 -30.57 -2.66
C SER A 9 -3.66 -29.90 -3.63
N GLN A 10 -3.32 -29.86 -4.92
CA GLN A 10 -4.14 -29.24 -5.96
C GLN A 10 -5.51 -29.91 -6.00
N SER A 11 -6.45 -29.40 -5.23
CA SER A 11 -7.85 -29.42 -5.62
C SER A 11 -7.94 -28.69 -6.95
N ALA A 12 -8.51 -29.34 -7.96
CA ALA A 12 -8.66 -28.86 -9.33
C ALA A 12 -8.85 -27.34 -9.37
N CYS A 13 -7.84 -26.62 -9.82
CA CYS A 13 -7.88 -25.18 -9.81
C CYS A 13 -8.95 -24.72 -10.81
N SER A 14 -10.01 -24.09 -10.31
CA SER A 14 -11.06 -23.53 -11.15
C SER A 14 -10.47 -22.38 -11.96
N SER A 15 -10.34 -22.57 -13.28
CA SER A 15 -9.84 -21.54 -14.17
C SER A 15 -10.72 -20.30 -14.09
N TYR A 16 -10.14 -19.15 -13.75
CA TYR A 16 -10.85 -17.87 -13.85
C TYR A 16 -11.30 -17.65 -15.31
N PRO A 17 -12.57 -17.26 -15.56
CA PRO A 17 -13.07 -17.12 -16.92
C PRO A 17 -12.20 -16.18 -17.76
N SER A 18 -11.81 -16.63 -18.95
CA SER A 18 -10.98 -15.89 -19.92
C SER A 18 -9.55 -15.55 -19.46
N ALA A 19 -9.05 -16.17 -18.39
CA ALA A 19 -7.64 -16.06 -18.04
C ALA A 19 -6.80 -17.04 -18.89
N TRP A 20 -5.79 -16.51 -19.59
CA TRP A 20 -4.72 -17.33 -20.16
C TRP A 20 -3.53 -17.31 -19.21
N VAL A 21 -2.99 -18.48 -18.89
CA VAL A 21 -1.79 -18.65 -18.07
C VAL A 21 -0.83 -19.62 -18.75
N PRO A 22 0.50 -19.46 -18.58
CA PRO A 22 1.47 -20.43 -19.10
C PRO A 22 1.28 -21.83 -18.48
N PRO A 23 1.77 -22.91 -19.12
CA PRO A 23 1.77 -24.25 -18.53
C PRO A 23 2.41 -24.27 -17.14
N GLY A 24 1.79 -24.97 -16.19
CA GLY A 24 2.22 -25.06 -14.79
C GLY A 24 1.66 -23.97 -13.87
N PHE A 25 0.93 -22.99 -14.41
CA PHE A 25 0.24 -21.96 -13.64
C PHE A 25 -1.27 -22.16 -13.64
N CYS A 26 -1.94 -21.57 -12.64
CA CYS A 26 -3.38 -21.43 -12.62
C CYS A 26 -3.77 -20.04 -12.11
N ALA A 27 -4.93 -19.55 -12.55
CA ALA A 27 -5.58 -18.36 -12.02
C ALA A 27 -6.97 -18.73 -11.50
N SER A 28 -7.28 -18.31 -10.28
CA SER A 28 -8.59 -18.47 -9.63
C SER A 28 -8.99 -17.18 -8.94
N SER A 29 -10.29 -17.04 -8.63
CA SER A 29 -10.77 -15.92 -7.81
C SER A 29 -10.47 -16.18 -6.35
N TYR A 30 -9.79 -15.24 -5.68
CA TYR A 30 -9.54 -15.31 -4.24
C TYR A 30 -10.65 -14.63 -3.42
N ALA A 31 -11.00 -13.39 -3.80
CA ALA A 31 -12.09 -12.63 -3.21
C ALA A 31 -12.69 -11.64 -4.22
N THR A 32 -13.99 -11.41 -4.13
CA THR A 32 -14.76 -10.49 -4.96
C THR A 32 -15.50 -9.44 -4.11
N GLY A 33 -16.13 -8.45 -4.74
CA GLY A 33 -16.86 -7.37 -4.04
C GLY A 33 -15.98 -6.33 -3.32
N LEU A 34 -14.66 -6.36 -3.55
CA LEU A 34 -13.72 -5.33 -3.10
C LEU A 34 -13.72 -4.19 -4.13
N SER A 35 -14.70 -3.28 -4.02
CA SER A 35 -14.89 -2.18 -4.99
C SER A 35 -13.63 -1.33 -5.12
N GLY A 36 -13.09 -1.27 -6.34
CA GLY A 36 -11.87 -0.53 -6.63
C GLY A 36 -10.63 -1.08 -5.90
N ALA A 37 -10.53 -2.41 -5.75
CA ALA A 37 -9.31 -3.06 -5.25
C ALA A 37 -8.05 -2.55 -5.97
N ARG A 38 -7.08 -2.08 -5.20
CA ARG A 38 -5.80 -1.54 -5.68
C ARG A 38 -4.64 -2.22 -4.97
N GLY A 39 -3.81 -1.47 -4.23
CA GLY A 39 -2.60 -2.04 -3.62
C GLY A 39 -2.95 -3.28 -2.79
N LEU A 40 -2.10 -4.28 -2.94
CA LEU A 40 -2.16 -5.56 -2.25
C LEU A 40 -0.89 -5.69 -1.43
N PHE A 41 -1.03 -6.11 -0.19
CA PHE A 41 0.10 -6.47 0.65
C PHE A 41 -0.12 -7.86 1.24
N LEU A 42 0.83 -8.75 1.00
CA LEU A 42 0.84 -10.13 1.49
C LEU A 42 2.26 -10.49 1.91
N ASP A 43 2.45 -10.61 3.21
CA ASP A 43 3.63 -11.21 3.81
C ASP A 43 3.17 -11.98 5.03
N ALA A 44 3.27 -13.31 4.96
CA ALA A 44 2.73 -14.18 6.00
C ALA A 44 3.31 -13.89 7.40
N SER A 45 4.56 -13.41 7.47
CA SER A 45 5.20 -13.05 8.74
C SER A 45 4.66 -11.73 9.31
N LEU A 46 4.20 -10.82 8.45
CA LEU A 46 3.75 -9.49 8.83
C LEU A 46 2.22 -9.40 8.97
N THR A 47 1.46 -10.26 8.29
CA THR A 47 -0.01 -10.21 8.26
C THR A 47 -0.69 -11.48 8.78
N ASN A 48 0.06 -12.46 9.29
CA ASN A 48 -0.46 -13.79 9.64
C ASN A 48 -1.14 -14.50 8.45
N GLY A 49 -0.68 -14.20 7.22
CA GLY A 49 -1.22 -14.76 5.98
C GLY A 49 -2.45 -14.05 5.43
N ASP A 50 -2.95 -13.01 6.12
CA ASP A 50 -4.04 -12.18 5.61
C ASP A 50 -3.56 -11.34 4.42
N LEU A 51 -4.41 -11.22 3.40
CA LEU A 51 -4.21 -10.30 2.29
C LEU A 51 -4.78 -8.93 2.68
N LEU A 52 -3.94 -7.90 2.69
CA LEU A 52 -4.41 -6.52 2.89
C LEU A 52 -4.66 -5.85 1.55
N VAL A 53 -5.86 -5.30 1.37
CA VAL A 53 -6.31 -4.73 0.10
C VAL A 53 -6.79 -3.30 0.29
N VAL A 54 -6.28 -2.36 -0.51
CA VAL A 54 -6.89 -1.02 -0.60
C VAL A 54 -8.16 -1.10 -1.45
N ALA A 55 -9.33 -0.89 -0.83
CA ALA A 55 -10.62 -0.82 -1.49
C ALA A 55 -11.03 0.65 -1.66
N ARG A 56 -10.58 1.30 -2.74
CA ARG A 56 -10.80 2.74 -2.95
C ARG A 56 -12.25 3.12 -3.26
N GLY A 57 -13.06 2.14 -3.67
CA GLY A 57 -14.47 2.35 -4.01
C GLY A 57 -15.42 2.24 -2.82
N TYR A 58 -14.91 1.97 -1.61
CA TYR A 58 -15.70 2.04 -0.38
C TYR A 58 -15.95 3.50 0.02
N ASN A 59 -16.96 3.73 0.86
CA ASN A 59 -17.29 5.05 1.38
C ASN A 59 -17.35 5.03 2.92
N PRO A 60 -16.31 5.50 3.63
CA PRO A 60 -15.03 5.99 3.09
C PRO A 60 -14.13 4.86 2.53
N PRO A 61 -13.14 5.20 1.67
CA PRO A 61 -12.11 4.27 1.24
C PRO A 61 -11.38 3.60 2.40
N ALA A 62 -10.95 2.35 2.19
CA ALA A 62 -10.48 1.51 3.28
C ALA A 62 -9.31 0.60 2.90
N VAL A 63 -8.59 0.12 3.93
CA VAL A 63 -7.80 -1.10 3.87
C VAL A 63 -8.62 -2.23 4.47
N VAL A 64 -8.76 -3.31 3.70
CA VAL A 64 -9.55 -4.50 4.04
C VAL A 64 -8.59 -5.67 4.22
N ALA A 65 -8.62 -6.31 5.39
CA ALA A 65 -8.00 -7.61 5.59
C ALA A 65 -8.92 -8.70 5.03
N VAL A 66 -8.39 -9.58 4.21
CA VAL A 66 -9.08 -10.73 3.63
C VAL A 66 -8.34 -11.98 4.06
N TRP A 67 -9.07 -12.97 4.55
CA TRP A 67 -8.50 -14.25 4.98
C TRP A 67 -9.33 -15.43 4.46
N GLY A 68 -8.76 -16.63 4.52
CA GLY A 68 -9.40 -17.84 4.01
C GLY A 68 -9.67 -17.81 2.51
N SER A 69 -10.52 -18.71 2.03
CA SER A 69 -10.93 -18.80 0.62
C SER A 69 -12.43 -18.51 0.52
N GLY A 70 -12.82 -17.33 0.05
CA GLY A 70 -14.22 -16.96 -0.18
C GLY A 70 -14.57 -15.51 0.17
N ASP A 71 -15.71 -15.03 -0.34
CA ASP A 71 -16.14 -13.63 -0.27
C ASP A 71 -16.59 -13.13 1.13
N ALA A 72 -16.69 -14.04 2.10
CA ALA A 72 -17.26 -13.77 3.43
C ALA A 72 -16.22 -13.44 4.51
N GLU A 73 -14.96 -13.86 4.32
CA GLU A 73 -13.90 -13.75 5.34
C GLU A 73 -13.07 -12.48 5.12
N ARG A 74 -13.65 -11.34 5.47
CA ARG A 74 -12.97 -10.03 5.38
C ARG A 74 -13.42 -9.06 6.45
N ALA A 75 -12.57 -8.10 6.76
CA ALA A 75 -12.87 -7.00 7.66
C ALA A 75 -12.20 -5.71 7.17
N THR A 76 -12.94 -4.60 7.24
CA THR A 76 -12.35 -3.27 7.13
C THR A 76 -11.55 -3.00 8.40
N ILE A 77 -10.24 -2.80 8.25
CA ILE A 77 -9.32 -2.59 9.39
C ILE A 77 -8.83 -1.15 9.47
N ALA A 78 -8.81 -0.40 8.38
CA ALA A 78 -8.45 1.01 8.41
C ALA A 78 -9.32 1.80 7.43
N GLN A 79 -9.80 2.96 7.86
CA GLN A 79 -10.54 3.89 7.01
C GLN A 79 -9.90 5.26 7.08
N GLN A 80 -9.71 5.88 5.91
CA GLN A 80 -9.25 7.25 5.81
C GLN A 80 -9.76 7.85 4.49
N SER A 81 -10.18 9.11 4.54
CA SER A 81 -10.66 9.79 3.35
C SER A 81 -9.57 9.85 2.28
N GLY A 82 -9.96 9.52 1.05
CA GLY A 82 -9.09 9.64 -0.13
C GLY A 82 -8.06 8.52 -0.31
N LEU A 83 -8.01 7.47 0.54
CA LEU A 83 -7.15 6.31 0.27
C LEU A 83 -7.44 5.75 -1.13
N ASN A 84 -6.40 5.45 -1.89
CA ASN A 84 -6.61 5.11 -3.30
C ASN A 84 -5.69 4.04 -3.90
N HIS A 85 -4.54 3.74 -3.29
CA HIS A 85 -3.59 2.82 -3.89
C HIS A 85 -2.58 2.18 -2.93
N GLY A 86 -1.63 2.94 -2.39
CA GLY A 86 -0.50 2.38 -1.66
C GLY A 86 -0.91 1.71 -0.36
N VAL A 87 -0.31 0.55 -0.09
CA VAL A 87 -0.39 -0.17 1.19
C VAL A 87 0.93 -0.90 1.43
N THR A 88 1.45 -0.84 2.65
CA THR A 88 2.60 -1.65 3.08
C THR A 88 2.56 -1.83 4.60
N VAL A 89 3.27 -2.83 5.12
CA VAL A 89 3.42 -3.07 6.56
C VAL A 89 4.90 -3.17 6.89
N ALA A 90 5.31 -2.62 8.02
CA ALA A 90 6.65 -2.84 8.55
C ALA A 90 6.66 -2.88 10.08
N GLU A 91 7.60 -3.62 10.64
CA GLU A 91 7.84 -3.66 12.08
C GLU A 91 8.24 -2.26 12.60
N MET A 92 7.83 -1.90 13.81
CA MET A 92 8.28 -0.67 14.45
C MET A 92 9.79 -0.70 14.72
N GLU A 93 10.43 0.47 14.72
CA GLU A 93 11.82 0.58 15.16
C GLU A 93 11.91 0.23 16.66
N GLY A 94 12.87 -0.62 17.03
CA GLY A 94 12.99 -1.16 18.39
C GLY A 94 12.06 -2.35 18.69
N GLY A 95 11.26 -2.80 17.71
CA GLY A 95 10.33 -3.91 17.85
C GLY A 95 9.05 -3.56 18.60
N GLY A 96 8.29 -4.58 19.01
CA GLY A 96 7.10 -4.42 19.85
C GLY A 96 5.79 -4.15 19.10
N GLY A 97 5.81 -4.17 17.77
CA GLY A 97 4.60 -4.04 16.94
C GLY A 97 4.93 -3.77 15.48
N TYR A 98 3.89 -3.51 14.69
CA TYR A 98 4.01 -3.14 13.28
C TYR A 98 3.23 -1.86 13.01
N PHE A 99 3.54 -1.21 11.90
CA PHE A 99 2.71 -0.17 11.32
C PHE A 99 2.15 -0.66 9.99
N LEU A 100 0.86 -0.46 9.78
CA LEU A 100 0.23 -0.48 8.47
C LEU A 100 0.28 0.92 7.90
N TYR A 101 0.76 1.09 6.67
CA TYR A 101 0.80 2.36 5.96
C TYR A 101 -0.16 2.33 4.79
N ALA A 102 -0.86 3.44 4.53
CA ALA A 102 -1.68 3.59 3.34
C ALA A 102 -1.68 5.03 2.84
N SER A 103 -1.91 5.22 1.54
CA SER A 103 -1.81 6.54 0.91
C SER A 103 -3.10 7.03 0.25
N SER A 104 -3.34 8.34 0.37
CA SER A 104 -4.20 9.09 -0.54
C SER A 104 -3.38 9.72 -1.66
N SER A 105 -3.98 10.57 -2.48
CA SER A 105 -3.26 11.38 -3.48
C SER A 105 -2.37 12.47 -2.86
N ASP A 106 -2.63 12.87 -1.61
CA ASP A 106 -1.98 14.03 -0.98
C ASP A 106 -1.22 13.67 0.30
N ALA A 107 -1.47 12.49 0.89
CA ALA A 107 -0.89 12.11 2.17
C ALA A 107 -0.57 10.62 2.31
N VAL A 108 0.38 10.32 3.20
CA VAL A 108 0.63 8.99 3.74
C VAL A 108 0.19 8.95 5.19
N TYR A 109 -0.54 7.89 5.54
CA TYR A 109 -1.02 7.62 6.88
C TYR A 109 -0.42 6.32 7.39
N ARG A 110 -0.36 6.16 8.72
CA ARG A 110 -0.05 4.89 9.36
C ARG A 110 -0.95 4.59 10.55
N TRP A 111 -1.05 3.31 10.88
CA TRP A 111 -1.77 2.77 12.04
C TRP A 111 -0.90 1.75 12.75
N PRO A 112 -0.86 1.73 14.10
CA PRO A 112 -0.37 0.57 14.82
C PRO A 112 -1.12 -0.67 14.36
N TYR A 113 -0.39 -1.75 14.11
CA TYR A 113 -0.92 -2.97 13.54
C TYR A 113 -0.30 -4.18 14.25
N THR A 114 -1.14 -5.16 14.56
CA THR A 114 -0.72 -6.49 15.00
C THR A 114 -0.92 -7.48 13.85
N PRO A 115 0.03 -8.38 13.54
CA PRO A 115 -0.14 -9.35 12.47
C PRO A 115 -1.43 -10.16 12.62
N GLY A 116 -2.25 -10.19 11.59
CA GLY A 116 -3.56 -10.87 11.61
C GLY A 116 -4.67 -10.09 12.33
N GLN A 117 -4.45 -8.81 12.65
CA GLN A 117 -5.50 -7.97 13.21
C GLN A 117 -6.58 -7.71 12.16
N ARG A 118 -7.81 -8.12 12.49
CA ARG A 118 -9.02 -8.06 11.64
C ARG A 118 -10.11 -7.16 12.23
N THR A 119 -9.73 -6.28 13.14
CA THR A 119 -10.61 -5.27 13.74
C THR A 119 -10.19 -3.89 13.28
N ASP A 120 -11.08 -2.92 13.43
CA ASP A 120 -10.78 -1.52 13.18
C ASP A 120 -9.55 -1.07 14.00
N LEU A 121 -8.59 -0.45 13.33
CA LEU A 121 -7.36 0.14 13.88
C LEU A 121 -7.60 1.56 14.39
N GLY A 122 -8.78 2.14 14.14
CA GLY A 122 -9.16 3.48 14.56
C GLY A 122 -8.54 4.57 13.68
N THR A 123 -8.27 5.72 14.28
CA THR A 123 -7.80 6.91 13.56
C THR A 123 -6.33 6.77 13.15
N GLY A 124 -6.05 6.97 11.87
CA GLY A 124 -4.70 6.94 11.33
C GLY A 124 -3.91 8.21 11.64
N GLU A 125 -2.63 8.04 11.89
CA GLU A 125 -1.68 9.13 12.00
C GLU A 125 -1.21 9.56 10.61
N MET A 126 -1.40 10.83 10.24
CA MET A 126 -0.80 11.39 9.03
C MET A 126 0.71 11.57 9.26
N MET A 127 1.53 11.11 8.33
CA MET A 127 2.98 11.28 8.40
C MET A 127 3.54 12.20 7.33
N ILE A 128 3.03 12.08 6.10
CA ILE A 128 3.49 12.86 4.95
C ILE A 128 2.28 13.58 4.37
N THR A 129 2.46 14.84 4.00
CA THR A 129 1.42 15.67 3.37
C THR A 129 1.96 16.46 2.19
N GLY A 130 1.07 17.08 1.42
CA GLY A 130 1.42 17.95 0.30
C GLY A 130 2.03 17.21 -0.90
N ILE A 131 1.71 15.92 -1.06
CA ILE A 131 2.25 15.10 -2.16
C ILE A 131 1.67 15.55 -3.51
N ASP A 132 0.46 16.12 -3.54
CA ASP A 132 -0.16 16.61 -4.78
C ASP A 132 0.22 18.05 -5.16
N LYS A 133 1.17 18.65 -4.44
CA LYS A 133 1.61 20.03 -4.67
C LYS A 133 2.68 20.12 -5.77
N ASP A 134 2.74 21.27 -6.45
CA ASP A 134 3.89 21.70 -7.26
C ASP A 134 4.97 22.42 -6.40
N SER A 135 6.00 22.95 -7.06
CA SER A 135 7.08 23.74 -6.42
C SER A 135 6.60 25.03 -5.77
N ASN A 136 5.41 25.51 -6.12
CA ASN A 136 4.79 26.73 -5.59
C ASN A 136 3.76 26.43 -4.49
N GLY A 137 3.54 25.15 -4.15
CA GLY A 137 2.57 24.71 -3.15
C GLY A 137 1.13 24.55 -3.65
N ASN A 138 0.88 24.69 -4.96
CA ASN A 138 -0.46 24.53 -5.54
C ASN A 138 -0.77 23.07 -5.82
N ARG A 139 -2.02 22.64 -5.55
CA ARG A 139 -2.48 21.30 -5.92
C ARG A 139 -2.64 21.17 -7.43
N GLN A 140 -2.11 20.09 -8.00
CA GLN A 140 -2.02 19.89 -9.44
C GLN A 140 -2.97 18.81 -9.98
N GLY A 141 -3.30 17.76 -9.21
CA GLY A 141 -4.09 16.62 -9.71
C GLY A 141 -3.29 15.68 -10.63
N GLY A 142 -3.87 15.13 -11.70
CA GLY A 142 -3.16 14.21 -12.60
C GLY A 142 -3.02 12.77 -12.07
N HIS A 143 -1.84 12.15 -12.18
CA HIS A 143 -1.64 10.80 -11.66
C HIS A 143 -1.79 10.78 -10.15
N ALA A 144 -2.84 10.13 -9.64
CA ALA A 144 -3.30 10.30 -8.25
C ALA A 144 -2.79 9.22 -7.27
N THR A 145 -2.17 8.15 -7.74
CA THR A 145 -1.70 7.05 -6.87
C THR A 145 -0.35 7.38 -6.24
N ARG A 146 -0.14 6.96 -4.99
CA ARG A 146 1.16 7.02 -4.32
C ARG A 146 1.57 5.63 -3.88
N THR A 147 2.51 5.04 -4.60
CA THR A 147 3.03 3.71 -4.22
C THR A 147 3.98 3.87 -3.04
N LEU A 148 3.86 2.95 -2.08
CA LEU A 148 4.65 2.94 -0.85
C LEU A 148 5.54 1.71 -0.85
N MET A 149 6.80 1.88 -0.47
CA MET A 149 7.74 0.77 -0.24
C MET A 149 8.63 1.12 0.94
N LEU A 150 8.96 0.13 1.76
CA LEU A 150 9.93 0.25 2.84
C LEU A 150 11.14 -0.62 2.52
N ASP A 151 12.34 -0.08 2.71
CA ASP A 151 13.55 -0.90 2.62
C ASP A 151 13.95 -1.51 3.97
N MET A 152 14.99 -2.35 3.95
CA MET A 152 15.51 -3.02 5.14
C MET A 152 16.08 -2.05 6.18
N GLN A 153 16.44 -0.83 5.79
CA GLN A 153 16.89 0.22 6.71
C GLN A 153 15.72 1.01 7.31
N GLY A 154 14.47 0.69 6.91
CA GLY A 154 13.28 1.38 7.40
C GLY A 154 13.00 2.71 6.73
N ARG A 155 13.61 2.97 5.56
CA ARG A 155 13.34 4.19 4.79
C ARG A 155 12.10 3.98 3.93
N LEU A 156 11.17 4.91 4.00
CA LEU A 156 9.92 4.90 3.25
C LEU A 156 10.12 5.61 1.90
N TYR A 157 9.79 4.92 0.83
CA TYR A 157 9.77 5.44 -0.53
C TYR A 157 8.33 5.75 -0.89
N VAL A 158 8.11 6.95 -1.41
CA VAL A 158 6.81 7.43 -1.86
C VAL A 158 6.93 7.90 -3.30
N SER A 159 6.23 7.21 -4.19
CA SER A 159 6.12 7.57 -5.60
C SER A 159 5.02 8.61 -5.83
N VAL A 160 5.27 9.57 -6.71
CA VAL A 160 4.27 10.49 -7.24
C VAL A 160 4.48 10.59 -8.76
N GLY A 161 3.36 10.55 -9.49
CA GLY A 161 3.38 10.68 -10.94
C GLY A 161 3.18 12.13 -11.39
N SER A 162 3.39 12.37 -12.68
CA SER A 162 3.26 13.66 -13.34
C SER A 162 1.84 14.24 -13.28
N VAL A 163 1.72 15.55 -13.53
CA VAL A 163 0.42 16.23 -13.71
C VAL A 163 -0.29 15.82 -15.01
N GLY A 164 0.47 15.46 -16.04
CA GLY A 164 -0.10 15.12 -17.33
C GLY A 164 0.77 14.18 -18.15
N ASN A 165 0.41 14.03 -19.42
CA ASN A 165 1.14 13.16 -20.33
C ASN A 165 2.58 13.64 -20.58
N ILE A 166 2.73 14.96 -20.71
CA ILE A 166 3.98 15.68 -20.80
C ILE A 166 4.01 16.62 -19.60
N ASP A 167 5.06 16.51 -18.80
CA ASP A 167 5.30 17.35 -17.63
C ASP A 167 6.65 18.01 -17.82
N GLY A 168 6.66 19.34 -17.96
CA GLY A 168 7.88 20.11 -18.19
C GLY A 168 8.72 20.27 -16.93
N ASP A 169 8.15 19.93 -15.77
CA ASP A 169 8.78 20.01 -14.46
C ASP A 169 8.75 18.64 -13.78
N SER A 170 9.90 18.19 -13.30
CA SER A 170 9.99 16.91 -12.59
C SER A 170 9.55 17.00 -11.12
N TYR A 171 9.07 18.15 -10.63
CA TYR A 171 8.65 18.36 -9.22
C TYR A 171 7.76 17.23 -8.67
N ARG A 172 6.92 16.65 -9.54
CA ARG A 172 6.09 15.50 -9.21
C ARG A 172 6.63 14.18 -9.72
N SER A 173 7.18 14.09 -10.93
CA SER A 173 7.68 12.84 -11.52
C SER A 173 8.91 12.27 -10.81
N ARG A 174 8.73 11.82 -9.56
CA ARG A 174 9.79 11.43 -8.63
C ARG A 174 9.37 10.39 -7.62
N ILE A 175 10.37 9.69 -7.11
CA ILE A 175 10.28 8.92 -5.88
C ILE A 175 11.08 9.67 -4.84
N ARG A 176 10.45 9.97 -3.70
CA ARG A 176 11.16 10.53 -2.54
C ARG A 176 11.29 9.51 -1.43
N ARG A 177 12.39 9.62 -0.68
CA ARG A 177 12.77 8.75 0.42
C ARG A 177 12.74 9.52 1.74
N PHE A 178 12.15 8.89 2.76
CA PHE A 178 11.98 9.45 4.11
C PHE A 178 12.58 8.49 5.13
N SER A 179 13.32 9.02 6.11
CA SER A 179 13.81 8.27 7.26
C SER A 179 12.87 8.40 8.46
N GLY A 180 12.98 7.51 9.44
CA GLY A 180 12.18 7.58 10.67
C GLY A 180 10.71 7.18 10.52
N ALA A 181 10.29 6.65 9.37
CA ALA A 181 8.92 6.21 9.14
C ALA A 181 8.46 5.12 10.12
N ARG A 182 9.41 4.32 10.63
CA ARG A 182 9.20 3.24 11.60
C ARG A 182 9.28 3.68 13.07
N ALA A 183 9.58 4.95 13.35
CA ALA A 183 9.75 5.42 14.71
C ALA A 183 8.49 5.15 15.54
N ALA A 184 8.66 4.54 16.72
CA ALA A 184 7.58 4.29 17.66
C ALA A 184 7.09 5.61 18.27
N GLY A 185 5.79 5.67 18.58
CA GLY A 185 5.14 6.89 19.10
C GLY A 185 4.76 7.88 17.99
N ALA A 186 4.27 9.05 18.38
CA ALA A 186 3.81 10.06 17.44
C ALA A 186 4.97 10.68 16.64
N VAL A 187 4.75 10.89 15.35
CA VAL A 187 5.65 11.60 14.44
C VAL A 187 5.06 12.95 14.07
N SER A 188 5.94 13.91 13.80
CA SER A 188 5.50 15.16 13.17
C SER A 188 5.16 14.92 11.71
N VAL A 189 4.07 15.53 11.25
CA VAL A 189 3.73 15.54 9.82
C VAL A 189 4.83 16.29 9.07
N VAL A 190 5.38 15.67 8.03
CA VAL A 190 6.38 16.29 7.16
C VAL A 190 5.81 16.57 5.76
N GLU A 191 6.25 17.66 5.15
CA GLU A 191 5.90 17.95 3.76
C GLU A 191 6.64 17.00 2.81
N PHE A 192 5.96 16.55 1.76
CA PHE A 192 6.58 15.67 0.77
C PHE A 192 7.89 16.26 0.19
N SER A 193 7.94 17.59 0.07
CA SER A 193 9.09 18.33 -0.45
C SER A 193 10.38 18.16 0.35
N VAL A 194 10.30 17.78 1.64
CA VAL A 194 11.49 17.57 2.50
C VAL A 194 12.14 16.20 2.30
N GLY A 195 11.43 15.24 1.68
CA GLY A 195 11.98 13.92 1.39
C GLY A 195 13.14 14.00 0.40
N GLU A 196 14.15 13.15 0.58
CA GLU A 196 15.26 13.05 -0.36
C GLU A 196 14.76 12.61 -1.73
N VAL A 197 15.15 13.29 -2.81
CA VAL A 197 14.84 12.84 -4.17
C VAL A 197 15.68 11.60 -4.47
N PHE A 198 15.03 10.43 -4.47
CA PHE A 198 15.68 9.15 -4.72
C PHE A 198 15.76 8.83 -6.21
N ALA A 199 14.69 9.12 -6.95
CA ALA A 199 14.62 9.03 -8.39
C ALA A 199 13.81 10.21 -8.95
N ASP A 200 14.18 10.70 -10.13
CA ASP A 200 13.57 11.87 -10.76
C ASP A 200 13.36 11.62 -12.27
N GLY A 201 12.41 12.33 -12.88
CA GLY A 201 12.02 12.12 -14.28
C GLY A 201 11.21 10.84 -14.51
N VAL A 202 10.62 10.31 -13.44
CA VAL A 202 9.87 9.05 -13.42
C VAL A 202 8.37 9.42 -13.53
N ARG A 203 7.75 9.16 -14.69
CA ARG A 203 6.46 9.77 -15.09
C ARG A 203 5.30 9.28 -14.22
N ASN A 204 5.22 7.98 -13.92
CA ASN A 204 4.12 7.39 -13.15
C ASN A 204 4.44 5.96 -12.67
N GLU A 205 5.31 5.85 -11.68
CA GLU A 205 5.89 4.59 -11.21
C GLU A 205 4.98 4.00 -10.14
N VAL A 206 3.93 3.35 -10.64
CA VAL A 206 2.90 2.72 -9.80
C VAL A 206 3.38 1.40 -9.20
N GLY A 207 4.38 0.74 -9.79
CA GLY A 207 5.01 -0.47 -9.26
C GLY A 207 6.40 -0.18 -8.68
N LEU A 208 6.65 -0.59 -7.45
CA LEU A 208 7.95 -0.63 -6.78
C LEU A 208 8.15 -2.02 -6.18
N ALA A 209 9.35 -2.58 -6.28
CA ALA A 209 9.69 -3.91 -5.79
C ALA A 209 11.18 -3.99 -5.43
#